data_AF-A0A9R0TRP3-F1
#
_entry.id   AF-A0A9R0TRP3-F1
#
_cell.length_a   1.000
_cell.length_b   1.000
_cell.length_c   1.000
_cell.angle_alpha   90.00
_cell.angle_beta   90.00
_cell.angle_gamma   90.00
#
_symmetry.space_group_name_H-M   'P 1'
#
loop_
_entity.id
_entity.type
_entity.pdbx_description
1 polymer ?
#
loop_
_entity_poly.entity_id
_entity_poly.type
_entity_poly.pdbx_seq_one_letter_code
_entity_poly.pdbx_strand_id
1 'polypeptide(L)'
;MCTGEWWDMNPIDVIRTATRTGAAPNVSDAITVNGQPGDLYNCSSQDTAVFPVKSGETNLLRFINAALNTELFVSLAGHTMTVVGADASYLKPYNATVIVLGPGQTTDVLVTFDQPPGRYYLAARAYASAQGVPFDNTTTTAIFDYGAGGTASPAMPTLPAYNDTATVTTFTTSLRNLHSVGLPSAVDEDLFFTVGVGLFNCSSGQNCGGPNNTRFAASINNASFVLPSTVSILQAHYQGDAAATGVFTTDFPANPPVQFDYTAQNVSRALWQPVPGTKVYKLKYGSVVQIVLQGTNIFAGENHPIHTHGYDFFILAEGFGNFDAATDTAKFNLDDPPMRNTVGVPVNGWAVIRFVADNPGVWLMHCHLDVHITWGLAMAFLVEDGVGELQSLGAPPPDLPIC
;
A
#
# COMPACT_ATOMS: atom_id res chain seq x y z
N MET A 1 0.60 18.12 -1.45
CA MET A 1 -0.72 17.67 -1.92
C MET A 1 -1.03 16.35 -1.27
N CYS A 2 -1.93 16.34 -0.30
CA CYS A 2 -2.37 15.14 0.39
C CYS A 2 -3.67 14.66 -0.24
N THR A 3 -3.70 13.50 -0.89
CA THR A 3 -4.95 12.90 -1.36
C THR A 3 -5.60 12.09 -0.25
N GLY A 4 -6.93 12.05 -0.22
CA GLY A 4 -7.67 11.29 0.78
C GLY A 4 -9.06 10.91 0.30
N GLU A 5 -9.86 10.35 1.20
CA GLU A 5 -11.24 9.94 0.96
C GLU A 5 -12.16 10.59 1.99
N TRP A 6 -13.42 10.86 1.59
CA TRP A 6 -14.46 11.43 2.41
C TRP A 6 -15.70 10.54 2.40
N TRP A 7 -16.30 10.36 3.58
CA TRP A 7 -17.61 9.73 3.74
C TRP A 7 -18.56 10.72 4.41
N ASP A 8 -19.79 10.79 3.91
CA ASP A 8 -20.88 11.51 4.57
C ASP A 8 -21.26 10.82 5.89
N MET A 9 -21.10 9.50 5.95
CA MET A 9 -21.25 8.72 7.17
C MET A 9 -19.98 8.80 8.04
N ASN A 10 -20.14 8.73 9.37
CA ASN A 10 -19.00 8.59 10.27
C ASN A 10 -18.15 7.36 9.86
N PRO A 11 -16.86 7.53 9.52
CA PRO A 11 -16.00 6.43 9.08
C PRO A 11 -15.93 5.27 10.07
N ILE A 12 -16.06 5.56 11.37
CA ILE A 12 -16.08 4.52 12.43
C ILE A 12 -17.34 3.65 12.34
N ASP A 13 -18.48 4.21 11.96
CA ASP A 13 -19.72 3.45 11.80
C ASP A 13 -19.71 2.64 10.50
N VAL A 14 -19.04 3.12 9.45
CA VAL A 14 -18.78 2.37 8.21
C VAL A 14 -18.01 1.08 8.54
N ILE A 15 -16.87 1.18 9.23
CA ILE A 15 -16.05 0.00 9.56
C ILE A 15 -16.72 -0.92 10.58
N ARG A 16 -17.42 -0.38 11.59
CA ARG A 16 -18.17 -1.20 12.57
C ARG A 16 -19.28 -1.99 11.89
N THR A 17 -19.98 -1.39 10.92
CA THR A 17 -21.02 -2.06 10.16
C THR A 17 -20.44 -3.20 9.34
N ALA A 18 -19.36 -2.95 8.59
CA ALA A 18 -18.66 -3.97 7.81
C ALA A 18 -18.17 -5.13 8.69
N THR A 19 -17.52 -4.80 9.82
CA THR A 19 -17.01 -5.79 10.78
C THR A 19 -18.13 -6.68 11.33
N ARG A 20 -19.26 -6.07 11.71
CA ARG A 20 -20.43 -6.78 12.27
C ARG A 20 -21.11 -7.68 11.25
N THR A 21 -21.30 -7.22 10.02
CA THR A 21 -22.01 -7.97 8.97
C THR A 21 -21.10 -8.95 8.23
N GLY A 22 -19.79 -8.73 8.23
CA GLY A 22 -18.84 -9.44 7.37
C GLY A 22 -18.90 -9.03 5.90
N ALA A 23 -19.62 -7.95 5.57
CA ALA A 23 -19.63 -7.35 4.25
C ALA A 23 -18.41 -6.44 4.02
N ALA A 24 -18.20 -6.00 2.78
CA ALA A 24 -17.30 -4.90 2.50
C ALA A 24 -17.84 -3.57 3.07
N PRO A 25 -16.97 -2.64 3.49
CA PRO A 25 -17.38 -1.30 3.88
C PRO A 25 -17.97 -0.56 2.68
N ASN A 26 -18.79 0.46 2.95
CA ASN A 26 -19.25 1.37 1.91
C ASN A 26 -18.05 2.13 1.32
N VAL A 27 -18.05 2.29 0.00
CA VAL A 27 -17.09 3.15 -0.71
C VAL A 27 -17.23 4.60 -0.26
N SER A 28 -16.18 5.41 -0.40
CA SER A 28 -16.23 6.84 -0.13
C SER A 28 -17.19 7.56 -1.06
N ASP A 29 -17.68 8.71 -0.59
CA ASP A 29 -18.54 9.61 -1.34
C ASP A 29 -17.72 10.58 -2.21
N ALA A 30 -16.46 10.84 -1.82
CA ALA A 30 -15.52 11.63 -2.61
C ALA A 30 -14.06 11.27 -2.33
N ILE A 31 -13.25 11.29 -3.39
CA ILE A 31 -11.79 11.48 -3.28
C ILE A 31 -11.55 12.98 -3.01
N THR A 32 -10.47 13.31 -2.30
CA THR A 32 -10.12 14.69 -1.95
C THR A 32 -8.66 15.00 -2.24
N VAL A 33 -8.35 16.28 -2.48
CA VAL A 33 -6.98 16.85 -2.41
C VAL A 33 -6.97 17.90 -1.30
N ASN A 34 -6.08 17.73 -0.33
CA ASN A 34 -5.97 18.53 0.90
C ASN A 34 -7.32 18.66 1.63
N GLY A 35 -8.11 17.58 1.66
CA GLY A 35 -9.43 17.53 2.32
C GLY A 35 -10.57 18.17 1.53
N GLN A 36 -10.34 18.63 0.30
CA GLN A 36 -11.37 19.23 -0.56
C GLN A 36 -11.69 18.31 -1.74
N PRO A 37 -12.97 17.99 -2.01
CA PRO A 37 -13.36 17.21 -3.19
C PRO A 37 -13.03 17.91 -4.51
N GLY A 38 -13.20 19.24 -4.57
CA GLY A 38 -12.95 20.04 -5.76
C GLY A 38 -14.21 20.39 -6.55
N ASP A 39 -14.02 20.93 -7.76
CA ASP A 39 -15.09 21.56 -8.56
C ASP A 39 -16.10 20.58 -9.17
N LEU A 40 -15.85 19.27 -9.09
CA LEU A 40 -16.71 18.23 -9.69
C LEU A 40 -17.82 17.71 -8.76
N TYR A 41 -17.97 18.31 -7.57
CA TYR A 41 -18.93 17.89 -6.56
C TYR A 41 -19.90 19.01 -6.20
N ASN A 42 -21.13 18.64 -5.84
CA ASN A 42 -22.09 19.58 -5.30
C ASN A 42 -21.54 20.20 -4.00
N CYS A 43 -21.77 21.49 -3.82
CA CYS A 43 -21.42 22.23 -2.61
C CYS A 43 -19.91 22.23 -2.25
N SER A 44 -19.02 21.99 -3.23
CA SER A 44 -17.57 21.91 -2.98
C SER A 44 -16.75 22.99 -3.69
N SER A 45 -17.25 23.55 -4.80
CA SER A 45 -16.46 24.45 -5.67
C SER A 45 -16.03 25.77 -5.00
N GLN A 46 -16.74 26.22 -3.97
CA GLN A 46 -16.38 27.44 -3.24
C GLN A 46 -15.11 27.29 -2.39
N ASP A 47 -14.74 26.06 -2.03
CA ASP A 47 -13.60 25.75 -1.16
C ASP A 47 -12.49 24.96 -1.88
N THR A 48 -12.64 24.69 -3.18
CA THR A 48 -11.62 24.03 -4.01
C THR A 48 -10.26 24.68 -3.82
N ALA A 49 -9.24 23.87 -3.54
CA ALA A 49 -7.89 24.37 -3.29
C ALA A 49 -7.33 25.09 -4.54
N VAL A 50 -6.93 26.35 -4.39
CA VAL A 50 -6.31 27.16 -5.44
C VAL A 50 -4.88 27.54 -5.06
N PHE A 51 -3.93 27.23 -5.93
CA PHE A 51 -2.51 27.52 -5.78
C PHE A 51 -2.09 28.58 -6.81
N PRO A 52 -1.78 29.81 -6.38
CA PRO A 52 -1.23 30.81 -7.30
C PRO A 52 0.18 30.41 -7.71
N VAL A 53 0.48 30.52 -9.00
CA VAL A 53 1.80 30.22 -9.57
C VAL A 53 2.26 31.31 -10.53
N LYS A 54 3.58 31.48 -10.65
CA LYS A 54 4.19 32.41 -11.60
C LYS A 54 4.71 31.67 -12.82
N SER A 55 4.47 32.25 -13.99
CA SER A 55 5.02 31.71 -15.23
C SER A 55 6.54 31.63 -15.17
N GLY A 56 7.10 30.47 -15.51
CA GLY A 56 8.52 30.16 -15.51
C GLY A 56 9.11 29.69 -14.17
N GLU A 57 8.33 29.69 -13.08
CA GLU A 57 8.82 29.16 -11.79
C GLU A 57 8.74 27.62 -11.76
N THR A 58 9.62 27.01 -10.97
CA THR A 58 9.60 25.57 -10.72
C THR A 58 9.30 25.31 -9.25
N ASN A 59 8.21 24.60 -8.96
CA ASN A 59 7.85 24.24 -7.59
C ASN A 59 8.00 22.75 -7.35
N LEU A 60 8.41 22.40 -6.13
CA LEU A 60 8.38 21.03 -5.62
C LEU A 60 6.99 20.72 -5.06
N LEU A 61 6.28 19.80 -5.69
CA LEU A 61 5.00 19.28 -5.22
C LEU A 61 5.24 17.94 -4.52
N ARG A 62 4.88 17.88 -3.23
CA ARG A 62 5.00 16.68 -2.41
C ARG A 62 3.66 15.98 -2.35
N PHE A 63 3.51 14.86 -3.03
CA PHE A 63 2.28 14.07 -3.04
C PHE A 63 2.31 13.03 -1.93
N ILE A 64 1.20 12.88 -1.22
CA ILE A 64 0.99 11.89 -0.16
C ILE A 64 -0.35 11.25 -0.45
N ASN A 65 -0.42 9.92 -0.54
CA ASN A 65 -1.71 9.24 -0.57
C ASN A 65 -2.11 8.78 0.83
N ALA A 66 -3.01 9.55 1.43
CA ALA A 66 -3.65 9.27 2.71
C ALA A 66 -5.09 8.77 2.54
N ALA A 67 -5.49 8.35 1.33
CA ALA A 67 -6.71 7.56 1.15
C ALA A 67 -6.60 6.24 1.92
N LEU A 68 -7.73 5.72 2.39
CA LEU A 68 -7.78 4.46 3.11
C LEU A 68 -7.80 3.27 2.16
N ASN A 69 -8.50 3.35 1.03
CA ASN A 69 -8.78 2.19 0.19
C ASN A 69 -8.54 2.40 -1.30
N THR A 70 -7.98 3.54 -1.70
CA THR A 70 -7.87 3.91 -3.12
C THR A 70 -6.44 4.26 -3.53
N GLU A 71 -5.90 3.50 -4.48
CA GLU A 71 -4.72 3.90 -5.26
C GLU A 71 -5.12 4.95 -6.29
N LEU A 72 -4.24 5.93 -6.57
CA LEU A 72 -4.63 7.10 -7.36
C LEU A 72 -3.70 7.35 -8.54
N PHE A 73 -4.31 7.55 -9.72
CA PHE A 73 -3.69 8.29 -10.80
C PHE A 73 -3.81 9.78 -10.50
N VAL A 74 -2.71 10.52 -10.63
CA VAL A 74 -2.68 11.97 -10.46
C VAL A 74 -2.03 12.61 -11.67
N SER A 75 -2.64 13.68 -12.21
CA SER A 75 -2.11 14.42 -13.35
C SER A 75 -2.40 15.92 -13.22
N LEU A 76 -1.53 16.75 -13.81
CA LEU A 76 -1.67 18.21 -13.86
C LEU A 76 -1.82 18.67 -15.31
N ALA A 77 -2.92 19.35 -15.62
CA ALA A 77 -3.29 19.71 -16.99
C ALA A 77 -2.19 20.51 -17.69
N GLY A 78 -1.70 20.02 -18.82
CA GLY A 78 -0.69 20.71 -19.64
C GLY A 78 0.74 20.64 -19.09
N HIS A 79 0.99 19.99 -17.94
CA HIS A 79 2.31 19.96 -17.33
C HIS A 79 2.91 18.55 -17.32
N THR A 80 4.23 18.51 -17.50
CA THR A 80 5.03 17.32 -17.16
C THR A 80 5.51 17.45 -15.72
N MET A 81 5.50 16.34 -14.98
CA MET A 81 6.00 16.24 -13.61
C MET A 81 7.33 15.48 -13.64
N THR A 82 8.42 16.11 -13.21
CA THR A 82 9.71 15.44 -13.04
C THR A 82 9.75 14.82 -11.65
N VAL A 83 9.57 13.51 -11.56
CA VAL A 83 9.67 12.72 -10.32
C VAL A 83 11.12 12.74 -9.84
N VAL A 84 11.34 13.13 -8.58
CA VAL A 84 12.68 13.29 -7.99
C VAL A 84 12.86 12.57 -6.65
N GLY A 85 11.77 12.08 -6.05
CA GLY A 85 11.83 11.32 -4.81
C GLY A 85 10.56 10.52 -4.59
N ALA A 86 10.68 9.45 -3.80
CA ALA A 86 9.57 8.63 -3.37
C ALA A 86 9.89 8.06 -1.98
N ASP A 87 8.91 8.07 -1.07
CA ASP A 87 9.05 7.59 0.31
C ASP A 87 10.30 8.12 1.02
N ALA A 88 10.52 9.44 0.91
CA ALA A 88 11.69 10.15 1.44
C ALA A 88 13.07 9.71 0.89
N SER A 89 13.13 8.82 -0.11
CA SER A 89 14.34 8.50 -0.86
C SER A 89 14.41 9.30 -2.17
N TYR A 90 15.58 9.86 -2.47
CA TYR A 90 15.81 10.53 -3.76
C TYR A 90 15.88 9.50 -4.90
N LEU A 91 15.35 9.87 -6.06
CA LEU A 91 15.32 9.04 -7.26
C LEU A 91 16.10 9.69 -8.40
N LYS A 92 16.52 8.87 -9.37
CA LYS A 92 16.95 9.40 -10.67
C LYS A 92 15.79 10.15 -11.30
N PRO A 93 15.96 11.44 -11.67
CA PRO A 93 14.87 12.23 -12.21
C PRO A 93 14.23 11.57 -13.42
N TYR A 94 12.91 11.42 -13.37
CA TYR A 94 12.11 10.79 -14.42
C TYR A 94 10.89 11.65 -14.74
N ASN A 95 10.63 11.89 -16.03
CA ASN A 95 9.50 12.70 -16.46
C ASN A 95 8.25 11.85 -16.63
N ALA A 96 7.16 12.26 -16.01
CA ALA A 96 5.86 11.60 -16.10
C ALA A 96 4.74 12.63 -16.31
N THR A 97 3.71 12.26 -17.06
CA THR A 97 2.46 13.04 -17.15
C THR A 97 1.40 12.56 -16.17
N VAL A 98 1.58 11.34 -15.65
CA VAL A 98 0.75 10.70 -14.64
C VAL A 98 1.67 10.09 -13.58
N ILE A 99 1.41 10.41 -12.32
CA ILE A 99 2.01 9.69 -11.19
C ILE A 99 0.99 8.73 -10.60
N VAL A 100 1.48 7.63 -10.03
CA VAL A 100 0.66 6.62 -9.35
C VAL A 100 1.07 6.54 -7.89
N LEU A 101 0.10 6.55 -7.00
CA LEU A 101 0.31 6.48 -5.56
C LEU A 101 -0.67 5.48 -4.94
N GLY A 102 -0.14 4.42 -4.34
CA GLY A 102 -0.92 3.62 -3.40
C GLY A 102 -0.99 4.29 -2.03
N PRO A 103 -2.03 4.01 -1.21
CA PRO A 103 -2.07 4.44 0.18
C PRO A 103 -0.76 4.16 0.92
N GLY A 104 -0.31 5.14 1.71
CA GLY A 104 0.97 5.10 2.43
C GLY A 104 2.18 5.62 1.62
N GLN A 105 2.10 5.65 0.29
CA GLN A 105 3.20 6.14 -0.54
C GLN A 105 3.24 7.67 -0.61
N THR A 106 4.46 8.19 -0.77
CA THR A 106 4.73 9.60 -1.09
C THR A 106 5.57 9.71 -2.35
N THR A 107 5.35 10.78 -3.12
CA THR A 107 6.11 11.08 -4.34
C THR A 107 6.39 12.57 -4.43
N ASP A 108 7.66 12.92 -4.59
CA ASP A 108 8.14 14.28 -4.78
C ASP A 108 8.34 14.55 -6.27
N VAL A 109 7.72 15.61 -6.81
CA VAL A 109 7.86 16.00 -8.21
C VAL A 109 8.18 17.48 -8.37
N LEU A 110 9.04 17.81 -9.33
CA LEU A 110 9.25 19.18 -9.79
C LEU A 110 8.31 19.47 -10.96
N VAL A 111 7.63 20.61 -10.90
CA VAL A 111 6.80 21.12 -11.99
C VAL A 111 7.28 22.51 -12.35
N THR A 112 7.65 22.71 -13.62
CA THR A 112 7.88 24.03 -14.18
C THR A 112 6.57 24.56 -14.73
N PHE A 113 6.15 25.73 -14.24
CA PHE A 113 4.90 26.37 -14.64
C PHE A 113 5.10 27.20 -15.92
N ASP A 114 5.17 26.51 -17.06
CA ASP A 114 5.49 27.07 -18.38
C ASP A 114 4.28 27.30 -19.29
N GLN A 115 3.06 27.10 -18.77
CA GLN A 115 1.83 27.26 -19.54
C GLN A 115 1.42 28.75 -19.69
N PRO A 116 0.59 29.09 -20.70
CA PRO A 116 0.01 30.43 -20.84
C PRO A 116 -0.81 30.87 -19.60
N PRO A 117 -1.03 32.19 -19.40
CA PRO A 117 -1.93 32.66 -18.35
C PRO A 117 -3.31 31.99 -18.44
N GLY A 118 -3.75 31.40 -17.34
CA GLY A 118 -4.93 30.54 -17.29
C GLY A 118 -5.03 29.79 -15.96
N ARG A 119 -5.94 28.82 -15.89
CA ARG A 119 -6.10 27.92 -14.74
C ARG A 119 -5.99 26.48 -15.22
N TYR A 120 -5.36 25.64 -14.42
CA TYR A 120 -5.07 24.25 -14.77
C TYR A 120 -5.43 23.36 -13.58
N TYR A 121 -6.23 22.33 -13.83
CA TYR A 121 -6.54 21.36 -12.79
C TYR A 121 -5.36 20.42 -12.58
N LEU A 122 -5.00 20.25 -11.31
CA LEU A 122 -4.54 18.97 -10.81
C LEU A 122 -5.79 18.10 -10.61
N ALA A 123 -5.78 16.88 -11.12
CA ALA A 123 -6.86 15.94 -10.91
C ALA A 123 -6.34 14.59 -10.46
N ALA A 124 -7.10 13.92 -9.60
CA ALA A 124 -6.82 12.56 -9.17
C ALA A 124 -8.06 11.68 -9.26
N ARG A 125 -7.86 10.42 -9.65
CA ARG A 125 -8.91 9.39 -9.67
C ARG A 125 -8.36 8.01 -9.33
N ALA A 126 -9.25 7.10 -8.96
CA ALA A 126 -8.91 5.73 -8.61
C ALA A 126 -8.19 4.98 -9.74
N TYR A 127 -7.15 4.24 -9.36
CA TYR A 127 -6.75 2.99 -10.00
C TYR A 127 -7.45 1.84 -9.27
N ALA A 128 -8.33 1.13 -9.96
CA ALA A 128 -9.09 0.00 -9.44
C ALA A 128 -8.89 -1.21 -10.35
N SER A 129 -8.14 -2.20 -9.86
CA SER A 129 -7.72 -3.38 -10.62
C SER A 129 -8.62 -4.60 -10.42
N ALA A 130 -9.29 -4.70 -9.26
CA ALA A 130 -10.17 -5.81 -8.93
C ALA A 130 -11.43 -5.82 -9.81
N GLN A 131 -11.66 -6.92 -10.52
CA GLN A 131 -12.83 -7.06 -11.39
C GLN A 131 -14.11 -7.27 -10.58
N GLY A 132 -15.14 -6.47 -10.88
CA GLY A 132 -16.46 -6.60 -10.27
C GLY A 132 -16.57 -6.13 -8.82
N VAL A 133 -15.51 -5.49 -8.29
CA VAL A 133 -15.50 -4.89 -6.95
C VAL A 133 -15.88 -3.41 -7.06
N PRO A 134 -16.87 -2.92 -6.29
CA PRO A 134 -17.20 -1.50 -6.25
C PRO A 134 -16.04 -0.67 -5.70
N PHE A 135 -15.85 0.53 -6.25
CA PHE A 135 -14.85 1.50 -5.80
C PHE A 135 -15.41 2.93 -5.97
N ASP A 136 -14.76 3.90 -5.34
CA ASP A 136 -15.06 5.32 -5.56
C ASP A 136 -14.56 5.74 -6.96
N ASN A 137 -15.49 5.88 -7.90
CA ASN A 137 -15.20 6.27 -9.28
C ASN A 137 -15.36 7.78 -9.52
N THR A 138 -15.26 8.59 -8.47
CA THR A 138 -15.27 10.03 -8.58
C THR A 138 -13.89 10.58 -8.98
N THR A 139 -13.77 11.90 -9.18
CA THR A 139 -12.51 12.55 -9.55
C THR A 139 -12.39 13.83 -8.75
N THR A 140 -11.32 13.94 -7.98
CA THR A 140 -11.02 15.14 -7.20
C THR A 140 -10.20 16.13 -8.00
N THR A 141 -10.37 17.43 -7.72
CA THR A 141 -9.61 18.48 -8.39
C THR A 141 -9.07 19.55 -7.44
N ALA A 142 -7.92 20.09 -7.80
CA ALA A 142 -7.35 21.32 -7.25
C ALA A 142 -6.83 22.19 -8.40
N ILE A 143 -6.66 23.49 -8.18
CA ILE A 143 -6.42 24.45 -9.26
C ILE A 143 -5.06 25.11 -9.09
N PHE A 144 -4.26 25.14 -10.15
CA PHE A 144 -3.09 26.00 -10.29
C PHE A 144 -3.48 27.21 -11.13
N ASP A 145 -3.36 28.42 -10.57
CA ASP A 145 -3.78 29.68 -11.19
C ASP A 145 -2.58 30.55 -11.59
N TYR A 146 -2.45 30.79 -12.89
CA TYR A 146 -1.43 31.65 -13.50
C TYR A 146 -1.86 33.13 -13.52
N GLY A 147 -2.49 33.60 -12.45
CA GLY A 147 -2.97 34.98 -12.32
C GLY A 147 -4.17 35.33 -13.21
N ALA A 148 -4.91 34.33 -13.71
CA ALA A 148 -6.16 34.54 -14.44
C ALA A 148 -7.34 34.85 -13.50
N GLY A 149 -7.20 34.52 -12.22
CA GLY A 149 -8.26 34.67 -11.22
C GLY A 149 -9.48 33.79 -11.54
N GLY A 150 -10.61 34.04 -10.88
CA GLY A 150 -11.84 33.24 -11.06
C GLY A 150 -12.55 33.40 -12.42
N THR A 151 -11.97 34.09 -13.41
CA THR A 151 -12.65 34.41 -14.68
C THR A 151 -12.49 33.34 -15.76
N ALA A 152 -11.46 32.49 -15.66
CA ALA A 152 -11.20 31.39 -16.59
C ALA A 152 -11.63 30.03 -16.01
N SER A 153 -12.24 29.19 -16.84
CA SER A 153 -12.47 27.78 -16.49
C SER A 153 -11.14 27.01 -16.50
N PRO A 154 -10.82 26.21 -15.47
CA PRO A 154 -9.57 25.47 -15.46
C PRO A 154 -9.55 24.32 -16.48
N ALA A 155 -8.42 24.13 -17.15
CA ALA A 155 -8.22 23.01 -18.09
C ALA A 155 -8.09 21.67 -17.33
N MET A 156 -8.75 20.62 -17.81
CA MET A 156 -8.63 19.26 -17.23
C MET A 156 -7.48 18.46 -17.87
N PRO A 157 -6.71 17.69 -17.09
CA PRO A 157 -5.77 16.72 -17.63
C PRO A 157 -6.49 15.50 -18.21
N THR A 158 -5.79 14.74 -19.05
CA THR A 158 -6.21 13.38 -19.43
C THR A 158 -5.76 12.41 -18.35
N LEU A 159 -6.71 11.73 -17.71
CA LEU A 159 -6.41 10.66 -16.74
C LEU A 159 -6.50 9.27 -17.42
N PRO A 160 -5.64 8.30 -17.09
CA PRO A 160 -5.71 6.91 -17.57
C PRO A 160 -6.95 6.21 -17.06
N ALA A 161 -7.56 5.29 -17.83
CA ALA A 161 -8.73 4.53 -17.39
C ALA A 161 -8.49 3.91 -16.00
N TYR A 162 -9.54 3.78 -15.17
CA TYR A 162 -9.38 3.33 -13.79
C TYR A 162 -8.69 1.96 -13.68
N ASN A 163 -8.78 1.12 -14.71
CA ASN A 163 -8.17 -0.21 -14.76
C ASN A 163 -6.88 -0.29 -15.60
N ASP A 164 -6.27 0.86 -15.92
CA ASP A 164 -5.05 0.92 -16.75
C ASP A 164 -3.80 0.49 -15.98
N THR A 165 -3.65 -0.82 -15.85
CA THR A 165 -2.51 -1.47 -15.19
C THR A 165 -1.19 -1.22 -15.95
N ALA A 166 -1.23 -0.94 -17.25
CA ALA A 166 -0.03 -0.65 -18.04
C ALA A 166 0.58 0.69 -17.63
N THR A 167 -0.24 1.71 -17.36
CA THR A 167 0.23 3.00 -16.83
C THR A 167 0.85 2.83 -15.43
N VAL A 168 0.23 2.04 -14.56
CA VAL A 168 0.78 1.72 -13.23
C VAL A 168 2.15 1.05 -13.35
N THR A 169 2.23 -0.01 -14.14
CA THR A 169 3.47 -0.77 -14.37
C THR A 169 4.57 0.12 -14.93
N THR A 170 4.24 0.98 -15.90
CA THR A 170 5.22 1.90 -16.51
C THR A 170 5.76 2.88 -15.46
N PHE A 171 4.90 3.40 -14.59
CA PHE A 171 5.31 4.31 -13.53
C PHE A 171 6.20 3.61 -12.49
N THR A 172 5.75 2.48 -11.92
CA THR A 172 6.47 1.80 -10.82
C THR A 172 7.82 1.27 -11.27
N THR A 173 7.89 0.65 -12.45
CA THR A 173 9.15 0.08 -12.99
C THR A 173 10.13 1.12 -13.54
N SER A 174 9.72 2.39 -13.67
CA SER A 174 10.62 3.49 -14.05
C SER A 174 11.38 4.09 -12.85
N LEU A 175 10.95 3.80 -11.62
CA LEU A 175 11.59 4.34 -10.43
C LEU A 175 12.95 3.67 -10.20
N ARG A 176 14.00 4.47 -10.05
CA ARG A 176 15.36 3.99 -9.77
C ARG A 176 16.00 4.88 -8.72
N ASN A 177 16.79 4.29 -7.83
CA ASN A 177 17.52 5.06 -6.84
C ASN A 177 18.49 6.04 -7.50
N LEU A 178 18.72 7.19 -6.87
CA LEU A 178 19.54 8.28 -7.41
C LEU A 178 20.95 7.80 -7.80
N HIS A 179 21.50 6.87 -7.02
CA HIS A 179 22.83 6.29 -7.22
C HIS A 179 22.76 4.76 -7.15
N SER A 180 23.80 4.12 -7.69
CA SER A 180 24.05 2.70 -7.47
C SER A 180 24.17 2.42 -5.97
N VAL A 181 23.63 1.30 -5.51
CA VAL A 181 23.62 0.90 -4.09
C VAL A 181 24.37 -0.40 -3.88
N GLY A 182 25.10 -0.48 -2.77
CA GLY A 182 25.68 -1.72 -2.30
C GLY A 182 24.60 -2.61 -1.69
N LEU A 183 23.87 -3.37 -2.52
CA LEU A 183 22.92 -4.36 -2.00
C LEU A 183 23.67 -5.45 -1.23
N PRO A 184 23.17 -5.85 -0.05
CA PRO A 184 23.62 -7.08 0.59
C PRO A 184 23.35 -8.26 -0.36
N SER A 185 24.39 -9.03 -0.69
CA SER A 185 24.36 -10.02 -1.78
C SER A 185 24.21 -11.46 -1.31
N ALA A 186 24.54 -11.78 -0.06
CA ALA A 186 24.17 -13.04 0.56
C ALA A 186 22.79 -12.86 1.22
N VAL A 187 21.78 -13.57 0.72
CA VAL A 187 20.45 -13.61 1.34
C VAL A 187 20.46 -14.68 2.43
N ASP A 188 20.15 -14.28 3.66
CA ASP A 188 20.07 -15.20 4.80
C ASP A 188 18.67 -15.82 4.93
N GLU A 189 17.64 -15.04 4.61
CA GLU A 189 16.23 -15.43 4.67
C GLU A 189 15.59 -15.16 3.30
N ASP A 190 15.24 -16.22 2.57
CA ASP A 190 14.55 -16.14 1.28
C ASP A 190 13.10 -16.62 1.45
N LEU A 191 12.16 -15.68 1.41
CA LEU A 191 10.78 -15.87 1.82
C LEU A 191 9.84 -15.74 0.61
N PHE A 192 8.79 -16.57 0.58
CA PHE A 192 7.74 -16.51 -0.43
C PHE A 192 6.40 -16.29 0.26
N PHE A 193 5.83 -15.11 0.08
CA PHE A 193 4.61 -14.66 0.75
C PHE A 193 3.50 -14.48 -0.29
N THR A 194 2.48 -15.34 -0.26
CA THR A 194 1.25 -15.11 -1.03
C THR A 194 0.40 -14.05 -0.36
N VAL A 195 -0.16 -13.15 -1.14
CA VAL A 195 -0.92 -11.97 -0.71
C VAL A 195 -2.27 -11.99 -1.41
N GLY A 196 -3.35 -11.85 -0.64
CA GLY A 196 -4.67 -11.71 -1.25
C GLY A 196 -5.82 -11.78 -0.26
N VAL A 197 -7.02 -11.63 -0.83
CA VAL A 197 -8.29 -11.73 -0.12
C VAL A 197 -8.77 -13.18 -0.02
N GLY A 198 -9.78 -13.40 0.81
CA GLY A 198 -10.40 -14.70 1.06
C GLY A 198 -11.77 -14.52 1.71
N LEU A 199 -12.39 -15.63 2.12
CA LEU A 199 -13.70 -15.63 2.76
C LEU A 199 -13.72 -16.59 3.94
N PHE A 200 -14.22 -16.13 5.09
CA PHE A 200 -14.63 -17.01 6.18
C PHE A 200 -16.07 -17.45 6.01
N ASN A 201 -16.36 -18.71 6.37
CA ASN A 201 -17.74 -19.15 6.50
C ASN A 201 -18.46 -18.32 7.58
N CYS A 202 -19.72 -17.99 7.33
CA CYS A 202 -20.56 -17.35 8.34
C CYS A 202 -20.87 -18.34 9.48
N SER A 203 -20.92 -17.83 10.71
CA SER A 203 -21.29 -18.63 11.88
C SER A 203 -22.70 -19.21 11.73
N SER A 204 -22.90 -20.43 12.22
CA SER A 204 -24.20 -21.10 12.16
C SER A 204 -25.31 -20.25 12.80
N GLY A 205 -26.41 -20.04 12.07
CA GLY A 205 -27.55 -19.24 12.51
C GLY A 205 -27.37 -17.72 12.35
N GLN A 206 -26.27 -17.25 11.76
CA GLN A 206 -26.06 -15.85 11.40
C GLN A 206 -26.22 -15.63 9.89
N ASN A 207 -26.63 -14.41 9.52
CA ASN A 207 -26.62 -13.93 8.14
C ASN A 207 -25.43 -12.97 8.00
N CYS A 208 -24.53 -13.28 7.08
CA CYS A 208 -23.38 -12.47 6.77
C CYS A 208 -23.55 -11.79 5.41
N GLY A 209 -23.03 -10.57 5.29
CA GLY A 209 -23.21 -9.72 4.11
C GLY A 209 -22.17 -9.95 3.00
N GLY A 210 -21.21 -10.85 3.20
CA GLY A 210 -20.28 -11.25 2.15
C GLY A 210 -20.93 -12.21 1.12
N PRO A 211 -20.27 -12.44 -0.02
CA PRO A 211 -20.79 -13.27 -1.10
C PRO A 211 -21.16 -14.69 -0.65
N ASN A 212 -22.30 -15.21 -1.09
CA ASN A 212 -22.78 -16.55 -0.69
C ASN A 212 -22.91 -16.73 0.84
N ASN A 213 -23.32 -15.70 1.57
CA ASN A 213 -23.47 -15.73 3.03
C ASN A 213 -22.15 -16.07 3.75
N THR A 214 -21.06 -15.41 3.34
CA THR A 214 -19.73 -15.52 3.94
C THR A 214 -19.30 -14.19 4.57
N ARG A 215 -18.09 -14.13 5.14
CA ARG A 215 -17.46 -12.92 5.65
C ARG A 215 -16.17 -12.68 4.89
N PHE A 216 -15.89 -11.45 4.48
CA PHE A 216 -14.60 -11.13 3.90
C PHE A 216 -13.44 -11.40 4.87
N ALA A 217 -12.34 -11.87 4.31
CA ALA A 217 -11.09 -12.16 4.96
C ALA A 217 -9.94 -11.76 4.03
N ALA A 218 -8.73 -11.70 4.57
CA ALA A 218 -7.52 -11.56 3.80
C ALA A 218 -6.37 -12.20 4.57
N SER A 219 -5.27 -12.49 3.88
CA SER A 219 -4.15 -13.21 4.49
C SER A 219 -2.83 -12.99 3.77
N ILE A 220 -1.75 -13.25 4.51
CA ILE A 220 -0.43 -13.50 3.95
C ILE A 220 -0.10 -14.97 4.23
N ASN A 221 0.28 -15.75 3.20
CA ASN A 221 0.54 -17.19 3.30
C ASN A 221 -0.58 -18.00 3.98
N ASN A 222 -1.84 -17.67 3.67
CA ASN A 222 -3.04 -18.30 4.24
C ASN A 222 -3.21 -18.07 5.76
N ALA A 223 -2.39 -17.23 6.40
CA ALA A 223 -2.57 -16.76 7.77
C ALA A 223 -3.29 -15.40 7.74
N SER A 224 -4.51 -15.37 8.29
CA SER A 224 -5.29 -14.15 8.45
C SER A 224 -5.02 -13.56 9.83
N PHE A 225 -4.38 -12.40 9.87
CA PHE A 225 -3.88 -11.82 11.09
C PHE A 225 -5.01 -11.38 12.03
N VAL A 226 -4.88 -11.74 13.30
CA VAL A 226 -5.79 -11.32 14.36
C VAL A 226 -5.03 -10.39 15.30
N LEU A 227 -5.52 -9.16 15.48
CA LEU A 227 -4.96 -8.24 16.45
C LEU A 227 -5.15 -8.79 17.87
N PRO A 228 -4.09 -8.84 18.71
CA PRO A 228 -4.23 -9.18 20.12
C PRO A 228 -5.18 -8.25 20.87
N SER A 229 -5.92 -8.80 21.84
CA SER A 229 -6.90 -8.06 22.64
C SER A 229 -6.52 -7.86 24.10
N THR A 230 -5.43 -8.48 24.57
CA THR A 230 -5.02 -8.46 25.99
C THR A 230 -3.75 -7.65 26.23
N VAL A 231 -2.69 -7.88 25.46
CA VAL A 231 -1.45 -7.10 25.46
C VAL A 231 -0.90 -7.02 24.03
N SER A 232 -0.12 -5.98 23.73
CA SER A 232 0.54 -5.87 22.43
C SER A 232 1.59 -6.97 22.22
N ILE A 233 1.88 -7.29 20.96
CA ILE A 233 2.94 -8.27 20.59
C ILE A 233 4.29 -7.83 21.16
N LEU A 234 4.62 -6.53 21.07
CA LEU A 234 5.87 -5.98 21.59
C LEU A 234 5.97 -6.12 23.11
N GLN A 235 4.89 -5.84 23.84
CA GLN A 235 4.86 -6.01 25.30
C GLN A 235 5.00 -7.47 25.70
N ALA A 236 4.29 -8.38 25.02
CA ALA A 236 4.39 -9.82 25.26
C ALA A 236 5.81 -10.36 24.98
N HIS A 237 6.47 -9.83 23.95
CA HIS A 237 7.87 -10.15 23.66
C HIS A 237 8.81 -9.64 24.78
N TYR A 238 8.68 -8.37 25.17
CA TYR A 238 9.56 -7.74 26.17
C TYR A 238 9.45 -8.39 27.57
N GLN A 239 8.25 -8.85 27.97
CA GLN A 239 8.01 -9.46 29.29
C GLN A 239 8.50 -10.90 29.42
N GLY A 240 9.06 -11.50 28.37
CA GLY A 240 9.77 -12.77 28.45
C GLY A 240 8.87 -14.01 28.50
N ASP A 241 8.00 -14.18 27.50
CA ASP A 241 7.78 -15.42 26.72
C ASP A 241 6.48 -15.32 25.89
N ALA A 242 6.67 -15.08 24.60
CA ALA A 242 5.65 -14.99 23.57
C ALA A 242 4.71 -16.20 23.51
N ALA A 243 5.24 -17.40 23.77
CA ALA A 243 4.48 -18.65 23.75
C ALA A 243 3.78 -18.93 25.08
N ALA A 244 4.35 -18.48 26.21
CA ALA A 244 3.75 -18.66 27.53
C ALA A 244 2.52 -17.77 27.78
N THR A 245 2.47 -16.60 27.14
CA THR A 245 1.33 -15.67 27.26
C THR A 245 0.16 -16.02 26.33
N GLY A 246 0.39 -16.85 25.31
CA GLY A 246 -0.62 -17.21 24.31
C GLY A 246 -1.05 -16.06 23.39
N VAL A 247 -0.32 -14.93 23.39
CA VAL A 247 -0.65 -13.72 22.62
C VAL A 247 -0.35 -13.90 21.14
N PHE A 248 0.78 -14.55 20.83
CA PHE A 248 1.19 -14.83 19.46
C PHE A 248 2.04 -16.10 19.38
N THR A 249 2.28 -16.56 18.16
CA THR A 249 3.15 -17.70 17.85
C THR A 249 4.21 -17.26 16.84
N THR A 250 5.40 -17.88 16.89
CA THR A 250 6.54 -17.53 16.01
C THR A 250 6.66 -18.45 14.80
N ASP A 251 5.58 -19.12 14.42
CA ASP A 251 5.52 -20.14 13.37
C ASP A 251 4.86 -19.59 12.08
N PHE A 252 4.99 -18.28 11.82
CA PHE A 252 4.57 -17.73 10.53
C PHE A 252 5.37 -18.44 9.41
N PRO A 253 4.70 -18.98 8.38
CA PRO A 253 5.38 -19.83 7.41
C PRO A 253 6.20 -19.00 6.43
N ALA A 254 7.46 -19.41 6.20
CA ALA A 254 8.36 -18.81 5.20
C ALA A 254 7.87 -18.95 3.76
N ASN A 255 7.00 -19.92 3.49
CA ASN A 255 6.43 -20.25 2.18
C ASN A 255 4.93 -20.52 2.32
N PRO A 256 4.12 -20.34 1.25
CA PRO A 256 2.70 -20.69 1.30
C PRO A 256 2.53 -22.18 1.61
N PRO A 257 1.61 -22.56 2.50
CA PRO A 257 1.44 -23.95 2.92
C PRO A 257 0.98 -24.88 1.79
N VAL A 258 0.39 -24.31 0.74
CA VAL A 258 -0.04 -25.03 -0.47
C VAL A 258 0.40 -24.23 -1.69
N GLN A 259 1.09 -24.89 -2.62
CA GLN A 259 1.41 -24.33 -3.92
C GLN A 259 0.29 -24.62 -4.92
N PHE A 260 -0.06 -23.62 -5.70
CA PHE A 260 -1.04 -23.70 -6.79
C PHE A 260 -0.72 -22.62 -7.83
N ASP A 261 -1.45 -22.60 -8.93
CA ASP A 261 -1.40 -21.47 -9.87
C ASP A 261 -2.08 -20.25 -9.22
N TYR A 262 -1.28 -19.41 -8.56
CA TYR A 262 -1.74 -18.28 -7.75
C TYR A 262 -2.55 -17.28 -8.58
N THR A 263 -2.18 -17.10 -9.84
CA THR A 263 -2.79 -16.16 -10.78
C THR A 263 -3.79 -16.81 -11.75
N ALA A 264 -4.22 -18.05 -11.48
CA ALA A 264 -5.26 -18.70 -12.28
C ALA A 264 -6.55 -17.87 -12.29
N GLN A 265 -7.26 -17.84 -13.42
CA GLN A 265 -8.57 -17.19 -13.49
C GLN A 265 -9.63 -17.85 -12.59
N ASN A 266 -9.45 -19.13 -12.27
CA ASN A 266 -10.38 -19.90 -11.44
C ASN A 266 -9.62 -20.68 -10.37
N VAL A 267 -9.43 -20.07 -9.20
CA VAL A 267 -8.82 -20.70 -8.04
C VAL A 267 -9.88 -21.51 -7.28
N SER A 268 -9.55 -22.76 -6.93
CA SER A 268 -10.46 -23.66 -6.18
C SER A 268 -10.98 -23.01 -4.90
N ARG A 269 -12.30 -23.07 -4.68
CA ARG A 269 -12.95 -22.58 -3.45
C ARG A 269 -12.44 -23.21 -2.16
N ALA A 270 -11.83 -24.40 -2.23
CA ALA A 270 -11.20 -25.02 -1.07
C ALA A 270 -10.02 -24.21 -0.50
N LEU A 271 -9.45 -23.31 -1.30
CA LEU A 271 -8.32 -22.45 -0.92
C LEU A 271 -8.77 -21.06 -0.42
N TRP A 272 -10.06 -20.76 -0.44
CA TRP A 272 -10.55 -19.40 -0.18
C TRP A 272 -10.60 -19.03 1.29
N GLN A 273 -10.53 -20.01 2.20
CA GLN A 273 -10.68 -19.79 3.62
C GLN A 273 -9.32 -19.79 4.32
N PRO A 274 -8.79 -18.62 4.70
CA PRO A 274 -7.56 -18.54 5.46
C PRO A 274 -7.72 -19.03 6.89
N VAL A 275 -6.60 -19.18 7.59
CA VAL A 275 -6.56 -19.59 8.99
C VAL A 275 -6.33 -18.36 9.86
N PRO A 276 -7.28 -18.00 10.75
CA PRO A 276 -7.11 -16.85 11.63
C PRO A 276 -6.05 -17.15 12.69
N GLY A 277 -5.18 -16.18 12.98
CA GLY A 277 -4.24 -16.29 14.09
C GLY A 277 -3.24 -15.14 14.16
N THR A 278 -2.63 -15.00 15.33
CA THR A 278 -1.54 -14.03 15.58
C THR A 278 -0.21 -14.75 15.40
N LYS A 279 0.30 -14.77 14.16
CA LYS A 279 1.57 -15.40 13.80
C LYS A 279 2.60 -14.33 13.43
N VAL A 280 3.81 -14.45 13.96
CA VAL A 280 4.94 -13.56 13.64
C VAL A 280 6.09 -14.35 13.03
N TYR A 281 6.82 -13.72 12.12
CA TYR A 281 8.03 -14.30 11.54
C TYR A 281 9.25 -13.79 12.30
N LYS A 282 10.03 -14.71 12.88
CA LYS A 282 11.18 -14.35 13.70
C LYS A 282 12.42 -14.16 12.83
N LEU A 283 13.11 -13.04 12.99
CA LEU A 283 14.32 -12.69 12.27
C LEU A 283 15.47 -12.47 13.25
N LYS A 284 16.65 -12.93 12.84
CA LYS A 284 17.91 -12.69 13.54
C LYS A 284 18.36 -11.27 13.22
N TYR A 285 18.90 -10.54 14.20
CA TYR A 285 19.51 -9.24 13.95
C TYR A 285 20.57 -9.34 12.84
N GLY A 286 20.51 -8.44 11.87
CA GLY A 286 21.45 -8.34 10.76
C GLY A 286 21.23 -9.32 9.61
N SER A 287 20.21 -10.20 9.68
CA SER A 287 19.86 -11.07 8.56
C SER A 287 19.47 -10.24 7.32
N VAL A 288 20.00 -10.60 6.16
CA VAL A 288 19.54 -10.09 4.87
C VAL A 288 18.29 -10.86 4.46
N VAL A 289 17.17 -10.15 4.35
CA VAL A 289 15.85 -10.72 4.05
C VAL A 289 15.46 -10.37 2.62
N GLN A 290 15.13 -11.38 1.82
CA GLN A 290 14.51 -11.23 0.52
C GLN A 290 13.10 -11.83 0.57
N ILE A 291 12.13 -11.12 0.01
CA ILE A 291 10.73 -11.55 0.03
C ILE A 291 10.16 -11.46 -1.38
N VAL A 292 9.67 -12.58 -1.88
CA VAL A 292 8.76 -12.63 -3.02
C VAL A 292 7.34 -12.43 -2.50
N LEU A 293 6.73 -11.30 -2.85
CA LEU A 293 5.32 -11.01 -2.60
C LEU A 293 4.51 -11.43 -3.83
N GLN A 294 3.76 -12.51 -3.73
CA GLN A 294 2.97 -13.10 -4.82
C GLN A 294 1.48 -12.79 -4.64
N GLY A 295 0.90 -11.99 -5.53
CA GLY A 295 -0.55 -11.78 -5.56
C GLY A 295 -1.29 -13.06 -5.93
N THR A 296 -2.48 -13.26 -5.36
CA THR A 296 -3.35 -14.40 -5.68
C THR A 296 -4.69 -13.95 -6.22
N ASN A 297 -5.31 -14.79 -7.06
CA ASN A 297 -6.66 -14.59 -7.58
C ASN A 297 -7.71 -15.32 -6.75
N ILE A 298 -7.43 -15.59 -5.48
CA ILE A 298 -8.44 -16.09 -4.56
C ILE A 298 -9.53 -15.02 -4.44
N PHE A 299 -10.77 -15.40 -4.76
CA PHE A 299 -11.94 -14.54 -4.83
C PHE A 299 -11.86 -13.40 -5.88
N ALA A 300 -10.90 -12.48 -5.77
CA ALA A 300 -10.63 -11.43 -6.73
C ALA A 300 -9.14 -11.08 -6.74
N GLY A 301 -8.51 -11.08 -7.92
CA GLY A 301 -7.15 -10.58 -8.09
C GLY A 301 -7.14 -9.05 -8.03
N GLU A 302 -6.21 -8.49 -7.26
CA GLU A 302 -6.12 -7.06 -7.01
C GLU A 302 -4.66 -6.63 -6.82
N ASN A 303 -4.38 -5.35 -7.05
CA ASN A 303 -3.12 -4.73 -6.69
C ASN A 303 -3.10 -4.42 -5.19
N HIS A 304 -2.03 -4.77 -4.49
CA HIS A 304 -1.94 -4.57 -3.04
C HIS A 304 -0.71 -3.73 -2.67
N PRO A 305 -0.88 -2.49 -2.14
CA PRO A 305 0.23 -1.74 -1.56
C PRO A 305 0.64 -2.37 -0.23
N ILE A 306 1.74 -3.11 -0.21
CA ILE A 306 2.29 -3.76 0.99
C ILE A 306 3.31 -2.83 1.63
N HIS A 307 3.02 -2.43 2.86
CA HIS A 307 3.84 -1.57 3.70
C HIS A 307 4.54 -2.38 4.79
N THR A 308 5.80 -2.05 5.09
CA THR A 308 6.56 -2.67 6.19
C THR A 308 7.01 -1.58 7.16
N HIS A 309 6.59 -1.70 8.43
CA HIS A 309 7.01 -0.80 9.49
C HIS A 309 8.50 -1.00 9.80
N GLY A 310 9.16 0.04 10.31
CA GLY A 310 10.55 -0.05 10.79
C GLY A 310 11.63 -0.20 9.72
N TYR A 311 11.24 -0.34 8.44
CA TYR A 311 12.15 -0.58 7.33
C TYR A 311 11.73 0.21 6.09
N ASP A 312 12.72 0.81 5.43
CA ASP A 312 12.69 0.91 3.98
C ASP A 312 13.33 -0.36 3.38
N PHE A 313 12.93 -0.72 2.18
CA PHE A 313 13.42 -1.88 1.43
C PHE A 313 13.68 -1.52 -0.03
N PHE A 314 14.56 -2.28 -0.68
CA PHE A 314 14.80 -2.17 -2.11
C PHE A 314 13.80 -3.03 -2.88
N ILE A 315 13.08 -2.45 -3.85
CA ILE A 315 12.25 -3.21 -4.79
C ILE A 315 13.13 -3.66 -5.94
N LEU A 316 13.43 -4.96 -6.01
CA LEU A 316 14.36 -5.51 -6.99
C LEU A 316 13.71 -5.73 -8.35
N ALA A 317 12.46 -6.18 -8.37
CA ALA A 317 11.70 -6.40 -9.59
C ALA A 317 10.20 -6.52 -9.29
N GLU A 318 9.40 -6.24 -10.31
CA GLU A 318 7.96 -6.49 -10.36
C GLU A 318 7.66 -7.29 -11.64
N GLY A 319 6.62 -8.12 -11.61
CA GLY A 319 6.23 -8.94 -12.74
C GLY A 319 4.80 -9.44 -12.66
N PHE A 320 4.36 -10.13 -13.72
CA PHE A 320 3.04 -10.73 -13.83
C PHE A 320 3.12 -12.25 -13.86
N GLY A 321 2.01 -12.90 -13.53
CA GLY A 321 1.89 -14.35 -13.38
C GLY A 321 2.40 -14.84 -12.03
N ASN A 322 2.75 -16.13 -11.98
CA ASN A 322 3.41 -16.73 -10.83
C ASN A 322 4.92 -16.48 -10.95
N PHE A 323 5.56 -16.06 -9.86
CA PHE A 323 7.01 -15.90 -9.82
C PHE A 323 7.73 -17.23 -10.10
N ASP A 324 8.66 -17.21 -11.04
CA ASP A 324 9.56 -18.32 -11.35
C ASP A 324 11.01 -17.90 -11.10
N ALA A 325 11.59 -18.40 -10.00
CA ALA A 325 12.96 -18.09 -9.60
C ALA A 325 14.01 -18.42 -10.69
N ALA A 326 13.74 -19.39 -11.57
CA ALA A 326 14.66 -19.80 -12.61
C ALA A 326 14.76 -18.77 -13.75
N THR A 327 13.71 -17.97 -13.97
CA THR A 327 13.65 -17.00 -15.07
C THR A 327 13.57 -15.56 -14.61
N ASP A 328 12.92 -15.30 -13.47
CA ASP A 328 12.59 -13.95 -13.01
C ASP A 328 13.70 -13.30 -12.20
N THR A 329 14.59 -14.07 -11.59
CA THR A 329 15.77 -13.54 -10.88
C THR A 329 16.69 -12.74 -11.81
N ALA A 330 16.72 -13.06 -13.10
CA ALA A 330 17.45 -12.30 -14.12
C ALA A 330 16.87 -10.90 -14.36
N LYS A 331 15.64 -10.63 -13.91
CA LYS A 331 14.99 -9.31 -14.01
C LYS A 331 15.37 -8.37 -12.87
N PHE A 332 16.06 -8.86 -11.84
CA PHE A 332 16.36 -8.07 -10.65
C PHE A 332 17.28 -6.90 -11.01
N ASN A 333 16.84 -5.69 -10.66
CA ASN A 333 17.70 -4.53 -10.63
C ASN A 333 18.57 -4.62 -9.37
N LEU A 334 19.82 -5.02 -9.55
CA LEU A 334 20.81 -5.12 -8.47
C LEU A 334 21.78 -3.93 -8.42
N ASP A 335 21.62 -2.96 -9.32
CA ASP A 335 22.48 -1.78 -9.39
C ASP A 335 21.88 -0.61 -8.61
N ASP A 336 20.65 -0.21 -8.93
CA ASP A 336 20.00 0.97 -8.35
C ASP A 336 18.48 0.79 -8.12
N PRO A 337 18.04 -0.33 -7.51
CA PRO A 337 16.62 -0.52 -7.21
C PRO A 337 16.10 0.62 -6.33
N PRO A 338 14.85 1.10 -6.55
CA PRO A 338 14.28 2.14 -5.71
C PRO A 338 14.13 1.63 -4.27
N MET A 339 14.43 2.51 -3.31
CA MET A 339 14.23 2.27 -1.89
C MET A 339 12.89 2.88 -1.47
N ARG A 340 12.02 2.08 -0.85
CA ARG A 340 10.62 2.40 -0.55
C ARG A 340 10.24 1.77 0.79
N ASN A 341 9.18 2.26 1.44
CA ASN A 341 8.55 1.54 2.56
C ASN A 341 7.24 0.84 2.17
N THR A 342 6.73 1.12 0.96
CA THR A 342 5.48 0.54 0.45
C THR A 342 5.63 0.14 -1.02
N VAL A 343 5.39 -1.15 -1.33
CA VAL A 343 5.46 -1.71 -2.70
C VAL A 343 4.06 -2.12 -3.17
N GLY A 344 3.70 -1.77 -4.40
CA GLY A 344 2.51 -2.35 -5.03
C GLY A 344 2.82 -3.76 -5.51
N VAL A 345 2.08 -4.76 -5.01
CA VAL A 345 2.08 -6.11 -5.59
C VAL A 345 1.12 -6.08 -6.77
N PRO A 346 1.57 -6.26 -8.02
CA PRO A 346 0.72 -6.12 -9.20
C PRO A 346 -0.46 -7.07 -9.18
N VAL A 347 -1.61 -6.61 -9.69
CA VAL A 347 -2.75 -7.48 -9.99
C VAL A 347 -2.31 -8.62 -10.92
N ASN A 348 -2.64 -9.86 -10.57
CA ASN A 348 -2.14 -11.06 -11.26
C ASN A 348 -0.60 -11.12 -11.34
N GLY A 349 0.13 -10.70 -10.31
CA GLY A 349 1.59 -10.60 -10.39
C GLY A 349 2.31 -10.71 -9.06
N TRP A 350 3.57 -10.27 -9.07
CA TRP A 350 4.49 -10.39 -7.96
C TRP A 350 5.44 -9.20 -7.88
N ALA A 351 5.99 -8.96 -6.69
CA ALA A 351 7.08 -8.02 -6.45
C ALA A 351 8.13 -8.67 -5.55
N VAL A 352 9.40 -8.32 -5.74
CA VAL A 352 10.51 -8.81 -4.90
C VAL A 352 11.14 -7.65 -4.16
N ILE A 353 11.22 -7.76 -2.84
CA ILE A 353 11.84 -6.77 -1.97
C ILE A 353 13.04 -7.34 -1.21
N ARG A 354 13.99 -6.48 -0.84
CA ARG A 354 15.14 -6.85 0.00
C ARG A 354 15.47 -5.77 1.03
N PHE A 355 15.71 -6.18 2.27
CA PHE A 355 16.18 -5.32 3.37
C PHE A 355 17.10 -6.09 4.33
N VAL A 356 17.69 -5.38 5.29
CA VAL A 356 18.49 -5.97 6.38
C VAL A 356 17.67 -5.84 7.66
N ALA A 357 17.51 -6.92 8.42
CA ALA A 357 16.79 -6.93 9.69
C ALA A 357 17.65 -6.35 10.83
N ASP A 358 18.01 -5.07 10.77
CA ASP A 358 18.93 -4.38 11.68
C ASP A 358 18.23 -3.47 12.70
N ASN A 359 16.91 -3.60 12.84
CA ASN A 359 16.09 -2.83 13.78
C ASN A 359 15.36 -3.79 14.74
N PRO A 360 15.87 -4.02 15.97
CA PRO A 360 15.26 -4.92 16.96
C PRO A 360 13.87 -4.45 17.38
N GLY A 361 12.93 -5.39 17.50
CA GLY A 361 11.55 -5.07 17.89
C GLY A 361 10.51 -5.87 17.13
N VAL A 362 9.29 -5.35 17.10
CA VAL A 362 8.15 -5.97 16.41
C VAL A 362 7.63 -5.01 15.35
N TRP A 363 7.65 -5.45 14.09
CA TRP A 363 7.37 -4.60 12.93
C TRP A 363 6.25 -5.19 12.08
N LEU A 364 5.16 -4.45 11.94
CA LEU A 364 4.01 -4.88 11.15
C LEU A 364 4.32 -4.79 9.64
N MET A 365 4.01 -5.83 8.89
CA MET A 365 3.91 -5.81 7.43
C MET A 365 2.45 -6.02 7.06
N HIS A 366 1.87 -5.12 6.29
CA HIS A 366 0.44 -5.19 5.98
C HIS A 366 0.08 -4.53 4.64
N CYS A 367 -1.07 -4.90 4.09
CA CYS A 367 -1.67 -4.10 3.04
C CYS A 367 -2.10 -2.75 3.58
N HIS A 368 -1.78 -1.68 2.86
CA HIS A 368 -2.13 -0.31 3.21
C HIS A 368 -3.51 0.11 2.70
N LEU A 369 -4.29 -0.84 2.16
CA LEU A 369 -5.74 -0.70 2.03
C LEU A 369 -6.37 -1.06 3.39
N ASP A 370 -7.00 -0.10 4.05
CA ASP A 370 -7.44 -0.23 5.44
C ASP A 370 -8.53 -1.33 5.62
N VAL A 371 -9.32 -1.56 4.57
CA VAL A 371 -10.23 -2.70 4.51
C VAL A 371 -9.50 -4.06 4.57
N HIS A 372 -8.31 -4.17 3.98
CA HIS A 372 -7.56 -5.43 3.95
C HIS A 372 -6.82 -5.72 5.24
N ILE A 373 -6.22 -4.70 5.89
CA ILE A 373 -5.60 -4.90 7.20
C ILE A 373 -6.64 -5.36 8.23
N THR A 374 -7.85 -4.80 8.19
CA THR A 374 -8.95 -5.20 9.09
C THR A 374 -9.51 -6.60 8.77
N TRP A 375 -9.35 -7.08 7.54
CA TRP A 375 -9.64 -8.47 7.16
C TRP A 375 -8.51 -9.47 7.45
N GLY A 376 -7.35 -8.99 7.91
CA GLY A 376 -6.21 -9.82 8.30
C GLY A 376 -5.09 -9.93 7.26
N LEU A 377 -5.03 -9.05 6.24
CA LEU A 377 -3.90 -8.93 5.31
C LEU A 377 -2.71 -8.23 6.00
N ALA A 378 -2.20 -8.88 7.03
CA ALA A 378 -1.08 -8.43 7.82
C ALA A 378 -0.28 -9.61 8.36
N MET A 379 0.92 -9.31 8.83
CA MET A 379 1.76 -10.16 9.66
C MET A 379 2.74 -9.25 10.42
N ALA A 380 3.52 -9.79 11.35
CA ALA A 380 4.59 -9.01 11.97
C ALA A 380 5.92 -9.76 11.93
N PHE A 381 7.01 -9.04 11.71
CA PHE A 381 8.35 -9.50 11.99
C PHE A 381 8.67 -9.28 13.46
N LEU A 382 9.31 -10.26 14.09
CA LEU A 382 9.96 -10.12 15.39
C LEU A 382 11.46 -10.20 15.16
N VAL A 383 12.15 -9.08 15.29
CA VAL A 383 13.58 -8.97 15.07
C VAL A 383 14.27 -9.05 16.42
N GLU A 384 15.10 -10.07 16.60
CA GLU A 384 15.85 -10.28 17.83
C GLU A 384 16.86 -9.15 18.10
N ASP A 385 17.29 -9.05 19.35
CA ASP A 385 18.43 -8.23 19.72
C ASP A 385 19.73 -8.76 19.08
N GLY A 386 20.59 -7.83 18.67
CA GLY A 386 21.99 -8.07 18.34
C GLY A 386 22.88 -8.09 19.59
N VAL A 387 24.18 -7.78 19.40
CA VAL A 387 25.19 -7.91 20.46
C VAL A 387 25.41 -6.58 21.21
N GLY A 388 25.30 -5.45 20.51
CA GLY A 388 25.55 -4.13 21.08
C GLY A 388 24.33 -3.49 21.72
N GLU A 389 24.55 -2.52 22.61
CA GLU A 389 23.46 -1.74 23.25
C GLU A 389 22.54 -1.05 22.23
N LEU A 390 23.10 -0.52 21.13
CA LEU A 390 22.33 0.08 20.03
C LEU A 390 21.67 -0.96 19.10
N GLN A 391 21.88 -2.25 19.38
CA GLN A 391 21.30 -3.38 18.66
C GLN A 391 20.31 -4.13 19.55
N SER A 392 19.86 -3.54 20.66
CA SER A 392 18.90 -4.17 21.55
C SER A 392 17.67 -3.29 21.73
N LEU A 393 16.52 -3.92 21.95
CA LEU A 393 15.28 -3.24 22.27
C LEU A 393 15.41 -2.51 23.61
N GLY A 394 15.17 -1.20 23.60
CA GLY A 394 15.16 -0.37 24.80
C GLY A 394 14.02 -0.71 25.75
N ALA A 395 14.13 -0.27 27.00
CA ALA A 395 13.04 -0.40 27.97
C ALA A 395 11.81 0.39 27.52
N PRO A 396 10.58 -0.12 27.76
CA PRO A 396 9.36 0.59 27.42
C PRO A 396 9.27 1.92 28.19
N PRO A 397 8.69 2.98 27.59
CA PRO A 397 8.43 4.23 28.29
C PRO A 397 7.58 4.01 29.56
N PRO A 398 7.81 4.78 30.65
CA PRO A 398 7.09 4.61 31.90
C PRO A 398 5.59 4.95 31.81
N ASP A 399 5.20 5.67 30.77
CA ASP A 399 3.84 6.10 30.46
C ASP A 399 3.21 5.29 29.30
N LEU A 400 3.76 4.12 28.97
CA LEU A 400 3.18 3.23 27.96
C LEU A 400 1.70 2.92 28.33
N PRO A 401 0.74 3.15 27.41
CA PRO A 401 -0.67 2.88 27.68
C PRO A 401 -0.91 1.45 28.14
N ILE A 402 -1.69 1.31 29.21
CA ILE A 402 -2.06 0.00 29.77
C ILE A 402 -3.14 -0.61 28.86
N CYS A 403 -2.96 -1.88 28.51
CA CYS A 403 -3.90 -2.64 27.69
C CYS A 403 -5.21 -2.97 28.39
#